data_AF-A0A4Y8BUN7-F1
#
_entry.id   AF-A0A4Y8BUN7-F1
#
_cell.length_a   1.000
_cell.length_b   1.000
_cell.length_c   1.000
_cell.angle_alpha   90.00
_cell.angle_beta   90.00
_cell.angle_gamma   90.00
#
_symmetry.space_group_name_H-M   'P 1'
#
loop_
_entity.id
_entity.type
_entity.pdbx_description
1 polymer ?
#
loop_
_entity_poly.entity_id
_entity_poly.type
_entity_poly.pdbx_seq_one_letter_code
_entity_poly.pdbx_strand_id
1 'polypeptide(L)' 'ILIIPKKHFKDFQEFDPELMAKMTSFIQELAVLLGVDKSGYRLVTNCGKNSGQEVFHLHFHMLGGFELP' A
#
# COMPACT_ATOMS: atom_id res chain seq x y z
N ILE A 1 7.00 -4.32 2.89
CA ILE A 1 7.36 -3.80 1.54
C ILE A 1 6.57 -2.53 1.25
N LEU A 2 7.11 -1.61 0.43
CA LEU A 2 6.38 -0.42 -0.05
C LEU A 2 5.90 -0.62 -1.49
N ILE A 3 4.66 -0.23 -1.75
CA ILE A 3 4.02 -0.31 -3.06
C ILE A 3 3.69 1.12 -3.50
N ILE A 4 4.26 1.57 -4.61
CA ILE A 4 4.32 2.98 -5.00
C ILE A 4 3.90 3.13 -6.48
N PRO A 5 2.94 4.02 -6.82
CA PRO A 5 2.69 4.36 -8.21
C PRO A 5 3.87 5.11 -8.80
N LYS A 6 4.23 4.80 -10.05
CA LYS A 6 5.26 5.54 -10.79
C LYS A 6 4.89 7.02 -10.99
N LYS A 7 3.61 7.28 -11.29
CA LYS A 7 3.08 8.64 -11.35
C LYS A 7 3.04 9.21 -9.93
N HIS A 8 3.49 10.45 -9.78
CA HIS A 8 3.46 11.14 -8.50
C HIS A 8 2.02 11.53 -8.12
N PHE A 9 1.64 11.14 -6.92
CA PHE A 9 0.46 11.59 -6.19
C PHE A 9 0.92 11.86 -4.77
N LYS A 10 0.49 12.96 -4.15
CA LYS A 10 0.97 13.33 -2.81
C LYS A 10 0.64 12.25 -1.77
N ASP A 11 -0.61 11.79 -1.77
CA ASP A 11 -1.16 10.76 -0.88
C ASP A 11 -2.42 10.14 -1.52
N PHE A 12 -3.18 9.36 -0.75
CA PHE A 12 -4.38 8.68 -1.27
C PHE A 12 -5.52 9.64 -1.62
N GLN A 13 -5.56 10.84 -1.05
CA GLN A 13 -6.62 11.84 -1.29
C GLN A 13 -6.63 12.36 -2.73
N GLU A 14 -5.46 12.36 -3.37
CA GLU A 14 -5.28 12.80 -4.76
C GLU A 14 -5.20 11.64 -5.76
N PHE A 15 -5.35 10.40 -5.29
CA PHE A 15 -5.08 9.24 -6.12
C PHE A 15 -6.19 8.97 -7.14
N ASP A 16 -5.77 8.56 -8.35
CA ASP A 16 -6.65 8.24 -9.46
C ASP A 16 -7.38 6.90 -9.20
N PRO A 17 -8.73 6.90 -9.11
CA PRO A 17 -9.50 5.67 -8.89
C PRO A 17 -9.32 4.62 -9.97
N GLU A 18 -9.13 5.01 -11.24
CA GLU A 18 -8.90 4.04 -12.33
C GLU A 18 -7.55 3.35 -12.19
N LEU A 19 -6.53 4.08 -11.73
CA LEU A 19 -5.24 3.50 -11.41
C LEU A 19 -5.29 2.63 -10.15
N MET A 20 -6.16 2.95 -9.18
CA MET A 20 -6.37 2.11 -7.99
C MET A 20 -6.93 0.73 -8.35
N ALA A 21 -7.78 0.61 -9.38
CA ALA A 21 -8.24 -0.70 -9.83
C ALA A 21 -7.06 -1.60 -10.25
N LYS A 22 -6.11 -1.06 -11.02
CA LYS A 22 -4.89 -1.78 -11.44
C LYS A 22 -3.96 -2.04 -10.26
N MET A 23 -3.83 -1.07 -9.36
CA MET A 23 -2.98 -1.20 -8.17
C MET A 23 -3.51 -2.27 -7.22
N THR A 24 -4.83 -2.41 -7.08
CA THR A 24 -5.47 -3.46 -6.27
C THR A 24 -5.06 -4.85 -6.75
N SER A 25 -5.17 -5.11 -8.06
CA SER A 25 -4.72 -6.39 -8.64
C SER A 25 -3.25 -6.65 -8.38
N PHE A 26 -2.39 -5.64 -8.59
CA PHE A 26 -0.95 -5.76 -8.33
C PHE A 26 -0.64 -6.08 -6.85
N ILE A 27 -1.34 -5.44 -5.91
CA ILE A 27 -1.16 -5.68 -4.46
C ILE A 27 -1.56 -7.11 -4.09
N GLN A 28 -2.65 -7.62 -4.67
CA GLN A 28 -3.12 -9.00 -4.43
C GLN A 28 -2.12 -10.02 -4.98
N GLU A 29 -1.61 -9.82 -6.20
CA GLU A 29 -0.56 -10.66 -6.80
C GLU A 29 0.72 -10.66 -5.96
N LEU A 30 1.12 -9.48 -5.46
CA LEU A 30 2.29 -9.35 -4.59
C LEU A 30 2.11 -10.09 -3.26
N ALA A 31 0.91 -10.05 -2.66
CA ALA A 31 0.63 -10.77 -1.42
C ALA A 31 0.78 -12.29 -1.59
N VAL A 32 0.33 -12.83 -2.73
CA VAL A 32 0.51 -14.25 -3.09
C VAL A 32 1.99 -14.57 -3.30
N LEU A 33 2.71 -13.72 -4.02
CA LEU A 33 4.15 -13.89 -4.27
C LEU A 33 4.96 -13.93 -2.96
N LEU A 34 4.56 -13.11 -1.98
CA LEU A 34 5.20 -13.06 -0.67
C LEU A 34 4.68 -14.15 0.30
N GLY A 35 3.71 -14.96 -0.11
CA GLY A 35 3.11 -16.02 0.71
C GLY A 35 2.29 -15.51 1.90
N VAL A 36 1.93 -14.22 1.92
CA VAL A 36 1.20 -13.59 3.04
C VAL A 36 -0.31 -13.53 2.80
N ASP A 37 -0.78 -13.88 1.59
CA ASP A 37 -2.21 -13.91 1.25
C ASP A 37 -3.01 -14.93 2.10
N LYS A 38 -2.34 -15.95 2.63
CA LYS A 38 -2.93 -16.96 3.54
C LYS A 38 -2.66 -16.69 5.01
N SER A 39 -1.45 -16.26 5.36
CA SER A 39 -1.08 -15.98 6.76
C SER A 39 -1.64 -14.65 7.27
N GLY A 40 -2.07 -13.77 6.37
CA GLY A 40 -2.53 -12.43 6.67
C GLY A 40 -1.44 -11.37 6.52
N TYR A 41 -1.89 -10.16 6.20
CA TYR A 41 -1.07 -8.95 6.11
C TYR A 41 -1.93 -7.72 6.40
N ARG A 42 -1.29 -6.63 6.84
CA ARG A 42 -1.89 -5.29 6.84
C ARG A 42 -1.45 -4.54 5.59
N LEU A 43 -2.38 -3.79 5.02
CA LEU A 43 -2.13 -2.83 3.96
C LEU A 43 -2.49 -1.44 4.50
N VAL A 44 -1.49 -0.57 4.64
CA VAL A 44 -1.64 0.74 5.29
C VAL A 44 -1.11 1.84 4.37
N THR A 45 -1.83 2.94 4.25
CA THR A 45 -1.35 4.19 3.67
C THR A 45 -1.68 5.32 4.62
N ASN A 46 -0.74 6.25 4.80
CA ASN A 46 -0.92 7.43 5.64
C ASN A 46 -1.20 8.64 4.74
N CYS A 47 -2.23 9.42 5.07
CA CYS A 47 -2.60 10.64 4.35
C CYS A 47 -2.30 11.87 5.21
N GLY A 48 -1.33 12.67 4.81
CA GLY A 48 -0.93 13.90 5.49
C GLY A 48 -0.07 13.68 6.75
N LYS A 49 0.54 14.77 7.21
CA LYS A 49 1.52 14.75 8.32
C LYS A 49 0.96 14.17 9.63
N ASN A 50 -0.29 14.49 9.96
CA ASN A 50 -0.90 14.05 11.24
C ASN A 50 -1.22 12.56 11.30
N SER A 51 -1.25 11.86 10.16
CA SER A 51 -1.34 10.39 10.12
C SER A 51 0.03 9.72 10.08
N GLY A 52 1.12 10.48 10.17
CA GLY A 52 2.49 9.96 10.12
C GLY A 52 3.03 9.77 8.70
N GLN A 53 2.54 10.53 7.70
CA GLN A 53 3.17 10.55 6.38
C GLN A 53 4.43 11.44 6.39
N GLU A 54 5.59 10.84 6.14
CA GLU A 54 6.88 11.54 6.07
C GLU A 54 7.32 11.82 4.63
N VAL A 55 7.07 10.89 3.70
CA VAL A 55 7.33 11.05 2.27
C VAL A 55 6.01 11.36 1.55
N PHE A 56 5.92 12.57 0.98
CA PHE A 56 4.76 13.07 0.26
C PHE A 56 4.66 12.52 -1.18
N HIS A 57 4.83 11.21 -1.32
CA HIS A 57 4.50 10.43 -2.51
C HIS A 57 3.71 9.21 -2.04
N LEU A 58 2.53 8.98 -2.60
CA LEU A 58 1.64 7.88 -2.22
C LEU A 58 2.40 6.56 -2.15
N HIS A 59 2.29 5.87 -1.03
CA HIS A 59 2.86 4.55 -0.85
C HIS A 59 2.00 3.72 0.10
N PHE A 60 1.85 2.44 -0.22
CA PHE A 60 1.21 1.47 0.65
C PHE A 60 2.28 0.63 1.34
N HIS A 61 2.20 0.57 2.67
CA HIS A 61 2.93 -0.37 3.51
C HIS A 61 2.18 -1.70 3.51
N MET A 62 2.82 -2.74 3.00
CA MET A 62 2.40 -4.11 3.24
C MET A 62 3.28 -4.72 4.33
N LEU A 63 2.64 -5.09 5.44
CA LEU A 63 3.24 -5.65 6.64
C LEU A 63 2.65 -7.04 6.87
N GLY A 64 3.47 -8.09 6.80
CA GLY A 64 3.03 -9.48 6.99
C GLY A 64 4.22 -10.40 7.26
N GLY A 65 3.93 -11.69 7.48
CA GLY A 65 4.94 -12.71 7.78
C GLY A 65 5.14 -12.99 9.28
N PHE A 66 4.37 -12.35 10.16
CA PHE A 66 4.36 -12.60 11.59
C PHE A 66 3.00 -12.21 12.18
N GLU A 67 2.63 -12.86 13.28
CA GLU A 67 1.46 -12.50 14.07
C GLU A 67 1.69 -11.14 14.74
N LEU A 68 0.72 -10.25 14.63
CA LEU A 68 0.79 -8.93 15.24
C LEU A 68 0.16 -9.00 16.64
N PRO A 69 0.78 -8.37 17.66
CA PRO A 69 0.20 -8.27 18.99
C PRO A 69 -1.08 -7.43 19.04
#